data_AF-A0A652K3R3-F1
#
_entry.id   AF-A0A652K3R3-F1
#
_cell.length_a   1.000
_cell.length_b   1.000
_cell.length_c   1.000
_cell.angle_alpha   90.00
_cell.angle_beta   90.00
_cell.angle_gamma   90.00
#
_symmetry.space_group_name_H-M   'P 1'
#
loop_
_entity.id
_entity.type
_entity.pdbx_description
1 polymer ?
#
loop_
_entity_poly.entity_id
_entity_poly.type
_entity_poly.pdbx_seq_one_letter_code
_entity_poly.pdbx_strand_id
1 'polypeptide(L)'
;MEIRRAATVAELLAAAHLYDDPPREDWAARFLAAPGHLMLIAYTEDGFPAGFVSGVEMIHPDKGTEMCLYELSVDEDHRRRGVGRALTEALLAAAEERG
;
A
#
# COMPACT_ATOMS: atom_id res chain seq x y z
N MET A 1 11.41 -7.54 -8.92
CA MET A 1 10.55 -6.71 -8.04
C MET A 1 9.39 -7.56 -7.57
N GLU A 2 9.15 -7.55 -6.27
CA GLU A 2 8.13 -8.35 -5.60
C GLU A 2 7.14 -7.41 -4.92
N ILE A 3 5.83 -7.61 -5.10
CA ILE A 3 4.80 -6.83 -4.39
C ILE A 3 4.18 -7.73 -3.32
N ARG A 4 4.18 -7.27 -2.07
CA ARG A 4 3.62 -8.02 -0.94
C ARG A 4 2.70 -7.15 -0.11
N ARG A 5 1.67 -7.78 0.46
CA ARG A 5 0.86 -7.17 1.52
C ARG A 5 1.71 -7.01 2.77
N ALA A 6 1.76 -5.80 3.31
CA ALA A 6 2.39 -5.55 4.60
C ALA A 6 1.55 -6.19 5.73
N ALA A 7 2.23 -6.87 6.64
CA ALA A 7 1.62 -7.58 7.77
C ALA A 7 2.16 -7.12 9.12
N THR A 8 3.26 -6.36 9.14
CA THR A 8 3.93 -5.95 10.37
C THR A 8 4.16 -4.44 10.42
N VAL A 9 4.21 -3.91 11.64
CA VAL A 9 4.58 -2.50 11.88
C VAL A 9 5.98 -2.20 11.32
N ALA A 10 6.91 -3.14 11.47
CA ALA A 10 8.28 -3.00 10.96
C ALA A 10 8.33 -2.77 9.44
N GLU A 11 7.47 -3.42 8.66
CA GLU A 11 7.40 -3.19 7.21
C GLU A 11 6.92 -1.78 6.86
N LEU A 12 5.91 -1.26 7.58
CA LEU A 12 5.45 0.13 7.40
C LEU A 12 6.53 1.14 7.80
N LEU A 13 7.27 0.89 8.89
CA LEU A 13 8.38 1.75 9.30
C LEU A 13 9.56 1.68 8.33
N ALA A 14 9.86 0.51 7.75
CA ALA A 14 10.95 0.37 6.78
C ALA A 14 10.71 1.19 5.50
N ALA A 15 9.44 1.44 5.17
CA ALA A 15 9.02 2.30 4.08
C ALA A 15 9.01 3.81 4.44
N ALA A 16 9.57 4.23 5.59
CA ALA A 16 9.48 5.61 6.11
C ALA A 16 9.84 6.71 5.09
N HIS A 17 10.79 6.45 4.18
CA HIS A 17 11.24 7.41 3.16
C HIS A 17 10.21 7.68 2.04
N LEU A 18 9.16 6.86 1.95
CA LEU A 18 8.09 7.00 0.96
C LEU A 18 6.93 7.89 1.43
N TYR A 19 6.84 8.17 2.73
CA TYR A 19 5.79 9.00 3.33
C TYR A 19 6.18 10.47 3.35
N ASP A 20 5.18 11.35 3.40
CA ASP A 20 5.39 12.80 3.59
C ASP A 20 6.01 13.12 4.97
N ASP A 21 5.63 12.36 6.01
CA ASP A 21 6.13 12.46 7.38
C ASP A 21 6.45 11.07 7.95
N PRO A 22 7.40 10.94 8.90
CA PRO A 22 7.75 9.66 9.48
C PRO A 22 6.53 8.92 10.08
N PRO A 23 6.30 7.63 9.72
CA PRO A 23 5.19 6.87 10.25
C PRO A 23 5.38 6.60 11.74
N ARG A 24 4.27 6.57 12.48
CA ARG A 24 4.26 6.28 13.92
C ARG A 24 3.82 4.84 14.18
N GLU A 25 4.50 4.18 15.11
CA GLU A 25 4.22 2.79 15.49
C GLU A 25 2.76 2.54 15.90
N ASP A 26 2.20 3.44 16.71
CA ASP A 26 0.82 3.34 17.20
C ASP A 26 -0.21 3.45 16.07
N TRP A 27 0.07 4.28 15.06
CA TRP A 27 -0.79 4.47 13.90
C TRP A 27 -0.64 3.32 12.89
N ALA A 28 0.59 2.86 12.66
CA ALA A 28 0.86 1.70 11.81
C ALA A 28 0.16 0.43 12.35
N ALA A 29 0.22 0.20 13.66
CA ALA A 29 -0.47 -0.92 14.30
C ALA A 29 -2.00 -0.82 14.12
N ARG A 30 -2.58 0.37 14.30
CA ARG A 30 -4.02 0.62 14.07
C ARG A 30 -4.41 0.43 12.61
N PHE A 31 -3.60 0.91 11.68
CA PHE A 31 -3.82 0.74 10.24
C PHE A 31 -3.86 -0.74 9.86
N LEU A 32 -2.88 -1.53 10.31
CA LEU A 32 -2.82 -2.97 10.02
C LEU A 32 -3.99 -3.76 10.63
N ALA A 33 -4.50 -3.31 11.77
CA ALA A 33 -5.65 -3.92 12.45
C ALA A 33 -7.01 -3.44 11.92
N ALA A 34 -7.06 -2.35 11.16
CA ALA A 34 -8.31 -1.76 10.70
C ALA A 34 -8.93 -2.63 9.58
N PRO A 35 -10.19 -3.10 9.75
CA PRO A 35 -10.89 -3.82 8.70
C PRO A 35 -11.00 -2.97 7.44
N GLY A 36 -10.80 -3.58 6.28
CA GLY A 36 -10.86 -2.90 4.98
C GLY A 36 -9.62 -2.05 4.64
N HIS A 37 -8.63 -1.96 5.53
CA HIS A 37 -7.36 -1.31 5.23
C HIS A 37 -6.34 -2.33 4.66
N LEU A 38 -5.61 -1.89 3.64
CA LEU A 38 -4.58 -2.68 2.98
C LEU A 38 -3.40 -1.79 2.62
N MET A 39 -2.19 -2.28 2.87
CA MET A 39 -0.96 -1.71 2.34
C MET A 39 -0.25 -2.79 1.51
N LEU A 40 0.06 -2.47 0.25
CA LEU A 40 0.95 -3.27 -0.60
C LEU A 40 2.25 -2.52 -0.77
N ILE A 41 3.38 -3.20 -0.59
CA ILE A 41 4.72 -2.64 -0.73
C ILE A 41 5.45 -3.37 -1.85
N ALA A 42 6.05 -2.61 -2.76
CA ALA A 42 6.92 -3.11 -3.81
C ALA A 42 8.36 -3.13 -3.28
N TYR A 43 8.97 -4.32 -3.27
CA TYR A 43 10.34 -4.55 -2.87
C TYR A 43 11.22 -4.81 -4.09
N THR A 44 12.40 -4.19 -4.11
CA THR A 44 13.50 -4.55 -5.00
C THR A 44 14.06 -5.94 -4.63
N GLU A 45 14.98 -6.46 -5.45
CA GLU A 45 15.60 -7.78 -5.21
C GLU A 45 16.44 -7.83 -3.93
N ASP A 46 17.00 -6.69 -3.51
CA ASP A 46 17.74 -6.52 -2.25
C ASP A 46 16.84 -6.18 -1.05
N GLY A 47 15.52 -6.17 -1.24
CA GLY A 47 14.54 -5.95 -0.16
C GLY A 47 14.31 -4.49 0.20
N PHE A 48 14.76 -3.54 -0.61
CA PHE A 48 14.46 -2.12 -0.44
C PHE A 48 13.00 -1.83 -0.85
N PRO A 49 12.20 -1.13 -0.01
CA PRO A 49 10.83 -0.77 -0.36
C PRO A 49 10.81 0.38 -1.37
N ALA A 50 10.72 0.06 -2.66
CA ALA A 50 10.76 1.01 -3.77
C ALA A 50 9.44 1.78 -3.99
N GLY A 51 8.36 1.36 -3.34
CA GLY A 51 7.08 2.05 -3.41
C GLY A 51 6.01 1.33 -2.58
N PHE A 52 4.90 2.02 -2.32
CA PHE A 52 3.73 1.43 -1.69
C PHE A 52 2.44 1.96 -2.31
N VAL A 53 1.35 1.21 -2.12
CA VAL A 53 0.00 1.70 -2.30
C VAL A 53 -0.86 1.33 -1.09
N SER A 54 -1.61 2.30 -0.57
CA SER A 54 -2.60 2.06 0.47
C SER A 54 -4.00 2.08 -0.10
N GLY A 55 -4.78 1.05 0.21
CA GLY A 55 -6.19 0.91 -0.13
C GLY A 55 -7.07 0.95 1.12
N VAL A 56 -8.23 1.59 1.02
CA VAL A 56 -9.26 1.62 2.06
C VAL A 56 -10.60 1.23 1.44
N GLU A 57 -11.22 0.18 1.95
CA GLU A 57 -12.60 -0.16 1.60
C GLU A 57 -13.55 0.93 2.11
N MET A 58 -14.37 1.45 1.21
CA MET A 58 -15.40 2.44 1.48
C MET A 58 -16.75 1.90 1.05
N ILE A 59 -17.82 2.27 1.77
CA ILE A 59 -19.19 1.94 1.36
C ILE A 59 -19.85 3.20 0.83
N HIS A 60 -20.23 3.17 -0.44
CA HIS A 60 -21.00 4.23 -1.08
C HIS A 60 -22.50 3.84 -1.08
N PRO A 61 -23.42 4.76 -0.69
CA PRO A 61 -24.83 4.43 -0.44
C PRO A 61 -25.61 3.83 -1.61
N ASP A 62 -25.20 4.06 -2.86
CA ASP A 62 -25.81 3.50 -4.08
C ASP A 62 -24.87 2.59 -4.91
N LYS A 63 -23.61 2.39 -4.50
CA LYS A 63 -22.63 1.54 -5.22
C LYS A 63 -22.14 0.33 -4.42
N GLY A 64 -22.38 0.30 -3.12
CA GLY A 64 -21.86 -0.76 -2.24
C GLY A 64 -20.41 -0.54 -1.87
N THR A 65 -19.64 -1.62 -1.77
CA THR A 65 -18.22 -1.59 -1.37
C THR A 65 -17.34 -1.19 -2.54
N GLU A 66 -16.44 -0.23 -2.31
CA GLU A 66 -15.42 0.22 -3.26
C GLU A 66 -14.04 0.13 -2.59
N MET A 67 -13.00 -0.22 -3.35
CA MET A 67 -11.61 -0.06 -2.90
C MET A 67 -11.11 1.32 -3.30
N CYS A 68 -10.92 2.21 -2.32
CA CYS A 68 -10.33 3.53 -2.56
C CYS A 68 -8.80 3.44 -2.50
N LEU A 69 -8.13 3.77 -3.60
CA LEU A 69 -6.69 4.05 -3.57
C LEU A 69 -6.50 5.38 -2.81
N TYR A 70 -5.98 5.29 -1.59
CA TYR A 70 -5.81 6.44 -0.71
C TYR A 70 -4.48 7.15 -0.98
N GLU A 71 -3.40 6.39 -1.18
CA GLU A 71 -2.07 6.91 -1.42
C GLU A 71 -1.27 5.93 -2.28
N LEU A 72 -0.45 6.48 -3.17
CA LEU A 72 0.52 5.76 -3.99
C LEU A 72 1.82 6.56 -3.99
N SER A 73 2.88 5.98 -3.45
CA SER A 73 4.20 6.59 -3.42
C SER A 73 5.24 5.66 -4.04
N VAL A 74 6.17 6.24 -4.79
CA VAL A 74 7.29 5.54 -5.42
C VAL A 74 8.55 6.33 -5.17
N ASP A 75 9.56 5.64 -4.66
CA ASP A 75 10.89 6.18 -4.41
C ASP A 75 11.44 6.84 -5.68
N GLU A 76 12.11 7.98 -5.52
CA GLU A 76 12.47 8.84 -6.66
C GLU A 76 13.33 8.11 -7.69
N ASP A 77 14.28 7.30 -7.21
CA ASP A 77 15.19 6.53 -8.07
C ASP A 77 14.46 5.41 -8.80
N HIS A 78 13.29 4.99 -8.31
CA HIS A 78 12.48 3.91 -8.85
C HIS A 78 11.29 4.40 -9.71
N ARG A 79 11.08 5.71 -9.80
CA ARG A 79 10.04 6.30 -10.66
C ARG A 79 10.32 6.02 -12.14
N ARG A 80 9.25 6.04 -12.95
CA ARG A 80 9.27 5.79 -14.41
C ARG A 80 9.76 4.40 -14.83
N ARG A 81 9.86 3.45 -13.90
CA ARG A 81 10.21 2.03 -14.14
C ARG A 81 9.01 1.07 -14.07
N GLY A 82 7.79 1.60 -14.02
CA GLY A 82 6.56 0.80 -13.96
C GLY A 82 6.08 0.41 -12.55
N VAL A 83 6.81 0.77 -11.48
CA VAL A 83 6.46 0.45 -10.08
C VAL A 83 5.04 0.89 -9.73
N GLY A 84 4.71 2.17 -9.99
CA GLY A 84 3.38 2.71 -9.66
C GLY A 84 2.25 1.98 -10.39
N ARG A 85 2.45 1.64 -11.66
CA ARG A 85 1.48 0.85 -12.42
C ARG A 85 1.30 -0.55 -11.82
N ALA A 86 2.39 -1.23 -11.51
CA ALA A 86 2.34 -2.57 -10.91
C ALA A 86 1.65 -2.56 -9.54
N LEU A 87 1.88 -1.52 -8.72
CA LEU A 87 1.18 -1.33 -7.44
C LEU A 87 -0.32 -1.09 -7.64
N THR A 88 -0.73 -0.24 -8.58
CA THR A 88 -2.15 -0.02 -8.90
C THR A 88 -2.83 -1.30 -9.40
N GLU A 89 -2.18 -2.05 -10.30
CA GLU A 89 -2.69 -3.33 -10.79
C GLU A 89 -2.81 -4.37 -9.66
N ALA A 90 -1.85 -4.41 -8.74
CA ALA A 90 -1.90 -5.29 -7.57
C ALA A 90 -3.02 -4.89 -6.59
N LEU A 91 -3.28 -3.60 -6.39
CA LEU A 91 -4.40 -3.14 -5.58
C LEU A 91 -5.74 -3.51 -6.22
N LEU A 92 -5.86 -3.37 -7.55
CA LEU A 92 -7.05 -3.78 -8.28
C LEU A 92 -7.31 -5.28 -8.11
N ALA A 93 -6.30 -6.12 -8.30
CA ALA A 93 -6.43 -7.57 -8.08
C ALA A 93 -6.85 -7.90 -6.64
N ALA A 94 -6.27 -7.22 -5.64
CA ALA A 94 -6.66 -7.40 -4.25
C ALA A 94 -8.11 -6.97 -3.96
N ALA A 95 -8.61 -5.94 -4.66
CA ALA A 95 -10.01 -5.52 -4.59
C ALA A 95 -10.93 -6.56 -5.22
N GLU A 96 -10.62 -7.06 -6.42
CA GLU A 96 -11.42 -8.09 -7.11
C GLU A 96 -11.56 -9.39 -6.28
N GLU A 97 -10.53 -9.77 -5.52
CA GLU A 97 -10.59 -10.92 -4.59
C GLU A 97 -11.61 -10.73 -3.45
N ARG A 98 -12.05 -9.50 -3.19
CA ARG A 98 -12.97 -9.14 -2.10
C ARG A 98 -14.42 -8.96 -2.57
N GLY A 99 -14.66 -8.99 -3.88
CA GLY A 99 -15.96 -8.78 -4.52
C GLY A 99 -16.21 -7.33 -4.90
#